data_AF-A0A8J2TQR9-F1
#
_entry.id   AF-A0A8J2TQR9-F1
#
_cell.length_a   1.000
_cell.length_b   1.000
_cell.length_c   1.000
_cell.angle_alpha   90.00
_cell.angle_beta   90.00
_cell.angle_gamma   90.00
#
_symmetry.space_group_name_H-M   'P 1'
#
loop_
_entity.id
_entity.type
_entity.pdbx_description
1 polymer ?
#
loop_
_entity_poly.entity_id
_entity_poly.type
_entity_poly.pdbx_seq_one_letter_code
_entity_poly.pdbx_strand_id
1 'polypeptide(L)'
;MRTLYCFMFLICFVMTTGCSDSDIAKYDDEDVAAIVRGEEITVGDLRFLFLDDQILKSLDGTIKAKLAEQEVKRLNIDVSQELQEIQEMKHDIGIYPPEDVDTEFAEGIREFAET
;
A
#
# COMPACT_ATOMS: atom_id res chain seq x y z
N MET A 1 44.39 -16.23 -16.40
CA MET A 1 43.68 -14.95 -16.21
C MET A 1 42.41 -14.86 -17.05
N ARG A 2 42.45 -15.11 -18.37
CA ARG A 2 41.26 -15.03 -19.26
C ARG A 2 40.05 -15.88 -18.84
N THR A 3 40.29 -17.10 -18.33
CA THR A 3 39.25 -18.00 -17.81
C THR A 3 38.62 -17.54 -16.50
N LEU A 4 39.39 -16.87 -15.62
CA LEU A 4 38.90 -16.36 -14.34
C LEU A 4 38.01 -15.12 -14.52
N TYR A 5 38.38 -14.24 -15.46
CA TYR A 5 37.55 -13.10 -15.87
C TYR A 5 36.23 -13.54 -16.53
N CYS A 6 36.25 -14.62 -17.31
CA CYS A 6 35.01 -15.19 -17.88
C CYS A 6 34.06 -15.73 -16.80
N PHE A 7 34.58 -16.45 -15.80
CA PHE A 7 33.77 -16.96 -14.70
C PHE A 7 33.17 -15.85 -13.83
N MET A 8 33.93 -14.79 -13.56
CA MET A 8 33.44 -13.61 -12.83
C MET A 8 32.31 -12.91 -13.60
N PHE A 9 32.44 -12.74 -14.92
CA PHE A 9 31.40 -12.13 -15.75
C PHE A 9 30.12 -12.99 -15.81
N LEU A 10 30.27 -14.32 -15.83
CA LEU A 10 29.16 -15.28 -15.83
C LEU A 10 28.35 -15.23 -14.52
N ILE A 11 29.02 -15.14 -13.37
CA ILE A 11 28.37 -15.04 -12.05
C ILE A 11 27.61 -13.72 -11.91
N CYS A 12 28.15 -12.62 -12.42
CA CYS A 12 27.46 -11.32 -12.45
C CYS A 12 26.19 -11.35 -13.31
N PHE A 13 26.16 -12.13 -14.40
CA PHE A 13 25.01 -12.22 -15.29
C PHE A 13 23.84 -13.03 -14.69
N VAL A 14 24.12 -14.00 -13.84
CA VAL A 14 23.08 -14.77 -13.12
C VAL A 14 22.38 -13.91 -12.06
N MET A 15 23.05 -12.88 -11.52
CA MET A 15 22.42 -11.95 -10.57
C MET A 15 21.52 -10.91 -11.24
N THR A 16 21.61 -10.71 -12.56
CA THR A 16 20.74 -9.77 -13.29
C THR A 16 19.48 -10.43 -13.84
N THR A 17 19.37 -11.76 -13.82
CA THR A 17 18.15 -12.49 -14.20
C THR A 17 17.26 -12.72 -12.98
N GLY A 18 17.01 -11.68 -12.20
CA GLY A 18 15.81 -11.62 -11.37
C GLY A 18 14.64 -11.26 -12.29
N CYS A 19 14.16 -12.21 -13.09
CA CYS A 19 12.84 -12.06 -13.69
C CYS A 19 11.84 -12.06 -12.54
N SER A 20 11.37 -10.87 -12.18
CA SER A 20 10.18 -10.70 -11.36
C SER A 20 8.98 -11.21 -12.17
N ASP A 21 8.88 -12.52 -12.37
CA ASP A 21 7.65 -13.18 -12.80
C ASP A 21 6.69 -13.13 -11.60
N SER A 22 6.29 -11.93 -11.20
CA SER A 22 5.11 -11.77 -10.37
C SER A 22 3.92 -12.08 -11.28
N ASP A 23 3.04 -12.97 -10.83
CA ASP A 23 1.80 -13.30 -11.55
C ASP A 23 0.93 -12.07 -11.88
N ILE A 24 1.24 -10.90 -11.33
CA ILE A 24 0.54 -9.64 -11.62
C ILE A 24 1.08 -8.92 -12.86
N ALA A 25 2.32 -9.17 -13.28
CA ALA A 25 2.96 -8.46 -14.40
C ALA A 25 2.33 -8.76 -15.77
N LYS A 26 1.50 -9.80 -15.86
CA LYS A 26 0.74 -10.16 -17.07
C LYS A 26 -0.55 -9.34 -17.25
N TYR A 27 -0.91 -8.50 -16.30
CA TYR A 27 -2.11 -7.67 -16.33
C TYR A 27 -1.76 -6.20 -16.52
N ASP A 28 -2.51 -5.54 -17.39
CA ASP A 28 -2.42 -4.10 -17.65
C ASP A 28 -3.14 -3.32 -16.54
N ASP A 29 -2.80 -2.04 -16.37
CA ASP A 29 -3.39 -1.20 -15.30
C ASP A 29 -4.92 -1.09 -15.42
N GLU A 30 -5.46 -1.14 -16.63
CA GLU A 30 -6.89 -1.02 -16.92
C GLU A 30 -7.68 -2.33 -16.67
N ASP A 31 -6.98 -3.44 -16.39
CA ASP A 31 -7.64 -4.72 -16.16
C ASP A 31 -8.44 -4.69 -14.85
N VAL A 32 -9.67 -5.22 -14.89
CA VAL A 32 -10.55 -5.26 -13.72
C VAL A 32 -10.11 -6.37 -12.77
N ALA A 33 -9.70 -5.99 -11.55
CA ALA A 33 -9.33 -6.92 -10.49
C ALA A 33 -10.54 -7.37 -9.65
N ALA A 34 -11.51 -6.47 -9.42
CA ALA A 34 -12.76 -6.79 -8.73
C ALA A 34 -13.88 -5.80 -9.07
N ILE A 35 -15.13 -6.19 -8.83
CA ILE A 35 -16.31 -5.32 -8.93
C ILE A 35 -17.03 -5.31 -7.57
N VAL A 36 -17.19 -4.12 -6.99
CA VAL A 36 -17.78 -3.91 -5.66
C VAL A 36 -19.00 -3.00 -5.79
N ARG A 37 -20.20 -3.59 -5.64
CA ARG A 37 -21.50 -2.89 -5.83
C ARG A 37 -21.63 -2.14 -7.17
N GLY A 38 -20.98 -2.66 -8.22
CA GLY A 38 -21.01 -2.06 -9.57
C GLY A 38 -19.91 -1.03 -9.84
N GLU A 39 -19.04 -0.74 -8.87
CA GLU A 39 -17.80 0.01 -9.10
C GLU A 39 -16.63 -0.94 -9.31
N GLU A 40 -15.81 -0.68 -10.32
CA GLU A 40 -14.63 -1.47 -10.64
C GLU A 40 -13.45 -1.06 -9.75
N ILE A 41 -12.64 -2.05 -9.39
CA ILE A 41 -11.30 -1.89 -8.83
C ILE A 41 -10.36 -2.46 -9.89
N THR A 42 -9.48 -1.61 -10.43
CA THR A 42 -8.54 -1.98 -11.48
C THR A 42 -7.23 -2.50 -10.89
N VAL A 43 -6.42 -3.18 -11.72
CA VAL A 43 -5.04 -3.55 -11.35
C VAL A 43 -4.19 -2.30 -11.09
N GLY A 44 -4.41 -1.22 -11.85
CA GLY A 44 -3.77 0.07 -11.66
C GLY A 44 -4.06 0.70 -10.30
N ASP A 45 -5.30 0.62 -9.82
CA ASP A 45 -5.67 1.10 -8.48
C ASP A 45 -4.88 0.39 -7.38
N LEU A 46 -4.65 -0.91 -7.53
CA LEU A 46 -3.89 -1.70 -6.57
C LEU A 46 -2.39 -1.41 -6.68
N ARG A 47 -1.86 -1.26 -7.90
CA ARG A 47 -0.44 -0.96 -8.15
C ARG A 47 -0.06 0.45 -7.69
N PHE A 48 -1.01 1.37 -7.67
CA PHE A 48 -0.83 2.70 -7.09
C PHE A 48 -0.60 2.64 -5.56
N LEU A 49 -1.22 1.67 -4.88
CA LEU A 49 -1.21 1.57 -3.42
C LEU A 49 -0.22 0.52 -2.88
N PHE A 50 0.10 -0.50 -3.66
CA PHE A 50 0.86 -1.67 -3.21
C PHE A 50 1.96 -2.04 -4.20
N LEU A 51 3.03 -2.64 -3.66
CA LEU A 51 4.06 -3.28 -4.49
C LEU A 51 3.48 -4.52 -5.19
N ASP A 52 4.01 -4.85 -6.37
CA ASP A 52 3.50 -5.93 -7.25
C ASP A 52 3.34 -7.29 -6.55
N ASP A 53 4.23 -7.63 -5.61
CA ASP A 53 4.20 -8.89 -4.84
C ASP A 53 3.15 -8.92 -3.71
N GLN A 54 2.52 -7.78 -3.46
CA GLN A 54 1.48 -7.58 -2.45
C GLN A 54 0.10 -7.32 -3.04
N ILE A 55 0.00 -6.91 -4.31
CA ILE A 55 -1.28 -6.56 -4.97
C ILE A 55 -2.38 -7.60 -4.71
N LEU A 56 -2.13 -8.89 -4.99
CA LEU A 56 -3.12 -9.95 -4.80
C LEU A 56 -3.47 -10.18 -3.33
N LYS A 57 -2.51 -10.02 -2.42
CA LYS A 57 -2.72 -10.19 -0.97
C LYS A 57 -3.56 -9.05 -0.40
N SER A 58 -3.41 -7.84 -0.97
CA SER A 58 -4.10 -6.65 -0.53
C SER A 58 -5.52 -6.49 -1.11
N LEU A 59 -5.89 -7.27 -2.13
CA LEU A 59 -7.19 -7.15 -2.82
C LEU A 59 -8.39 -7.23 -1.87
N ASP A 60 -8.39 -8.17 -0.91
CA ASP A 60 -9.47 -8.28 0.09
C ASP A 60 -9.58 -7.01 0.96
N GLY A 61 -8.43 -6.44 1.35
CA GLY A 61 -8.37 -5.18 2.08
C GLY A 61 -8.92 -4.02 1.26
N THR A 62 -8.56 -3.93 -0.03
CA THR A 62 -9.07 -2.90 -0.94
C THR A 62 -10.58 -3.01 -1.14
N ILE A 63 -11.12 -4.23 -1.29
CA ILE A 63 -12.57 -4.45 -1.40
C ILE A 63 -13.29 -3.96 -0.14
N LYS A 64 -12.76 -4.26 1.04
CA LYS A 64 -13.33 -3.79 2.32
C LYS A 64 -13.28 -2.27 2.45
N ALA A 65 -12.17 -1.66 2.07
CA ALA A 65 -12.04 -0.20 2.07
C ALA A 65 -13.05 0.44 1.12
N LYS A 66 -13.24 -0.13 -0.09
CA LYS A 66 -14.22 0.35 -1.06
C LYS A 66 -15.66 0.25 -0.53
N LEU A 67 -16.00 -0.84 0.15
CA LEU A 67 -17.30 -1.00 0.81
C LEU A 67 -17.52 0.05 1.91
N ALA A 68 -16.49 0.34 2.72
CA ALA A 68 -16.56 1.36 3.75
C ALA A 68 -16.77 2.76 3.14
N GLU A 69 -16.02 3.10 2.09
CA GLU A 69 -16.19 4.35 1.33
C GLU A 69 -17.63 4.51 0.80
N GLN A 70 -18.16 3.46 0.16
CA GLN A 70 -19.53 3.44 -0.35
C GLN A 70 -20.57 3.59 0.77
N GLU A 71 -20.31 3.01 1.94
CA GLU A 71 -21.23 3.08 3.07
C GLU A 71 -21.25 4.47 3.72
N VAL A 72 -20.10 5.12 3.88
CA VAL A 72 -19.97 6.51 4.34
C VAL A 72 -20.74 7.45 3.41
N LYS A 73 -20.55 7.30 2.08
CA LYS A 73 -21.32 8.06 1.07
C LYS A 73 -22.82 7.80 1.17
N ARG A 74 -23.23 6.54 1.34
CA ARG A 74 -24.64 6.13 1.46
C ARG A 74 -25.31 6.75 2.70
N LEU A 75 -24.58 6.85 3.80
CA LEU A 75 -25.05 7.43 5.07
C LEU A 75 -24.94 8.95 5.11
N ASN A 76 -24.31 9.58 4.11
CA ASN A 76 -24.05 11.01 4.05
C ASN A 76 -23.30 11.51 5.30
N ILE A 77 -22.33 10.71 5.76
CA ILE A 77 -21.44 11.08 6.85
C ILE A 77 -20.38 12.03 6.28
N ASP A 78 -20.26 13.21 6.87
CA ASP A 78 -19.17 14.14 6.57
C ASP A 78 -17.92 13.69 7.33
N VAL A 79 -16.82 13.51 6.59
CA VAL A 79 -15.50 13.12 7.13
C VAL A 79 -14.44 14.18 6.90
N SER A 80 -14.85 15.40 6.53
CA SER A 80 -13.94 16.48 6.15
C SER A 80 -13.05 16.95 7.30
N GLN A 81 -13.59 16.98 8.52
CA GLN A 81 -12.83 17.36 9.71
C GLN A 81 -11.75 16.31 10.02
N GLU A 82 -12.12 15.03 10.04
CA GLU A 82 -11.21 13.92 10.31
C GLU A 82 -10.10 13.84 9.25
N LEU A 83 -10.43 14.10 7.97
CA LEU A 83 -9.45 14.20 6.90
C LEU A 83 -8.50 15.38 7.08
N GLN A 84 -9.00 16.52 7.58
CA GLN A 84 -8.17 17.68 7.88
C GLN A 84 -7.21 17.37 9.02
N GLU A 85 -7.69 16.76 10.10
CA GLU A 85 -6.86 16.31 11.22
C GLU A 85 -5.78 15.32 10.76
N ILE A 86 -6.11 14.35 9.90
CA ILE A 86 -5.13 13.43 9.31
C ILE A 86 -4.11 14.16 8.43
N GLN A 87 -4.52 15.17 7.65
CA GLN A 87 -3.58 15.95 6.84
C GLN A 87 -2.65 16.81 7.69
N GLU A 88 -3.16 17.41 8.76
CA GLU A 88 -2.38 18.19 9.72
C GLU A 88 -1.38 17.27 10.45
N MET A 89 -1.80 16.06 10.81
CA MET A 89 -0.95 15.05 11.43
C MET A 89 -0.12 14.24 10.43
N LYS A 90 -0.21 14.48 9.12
CA LYS A 90 0.50 13.69 8.10
C LYS A 90 2.01 13.77 8.24
N HIS A 91 2.52 14.85 8.84
CA HIS A 91 3.93 14.98 9.20
C HIS A 91 4.34 13.94 10.27
N ASP A 92 3.40 13.53 11.13
CA ASP A 92 3.64 12.71 12.31
C ASP A 92 3.19 11.24 12.14
N ILE A 93 2.49 10.90 11.06
CA ILE A 93 2.11 9.51 10.75
C ILE A 93 3.36 8.68 10.43
N GLY A 94 3.65 7.70 11.29
CA GLY A 94 4.87 6.87 11.24
C GLY A 94 6.01 7.40 12.10
N ILE A 95 5.83 8.54 12.76
CA ILE A 95 6.73 9.09 13.77
C ILE A 95 6.09 8.84 15.14
N TYR A 96 6.85 8.28 16.08
CA TYR A 96 6.36 8.14 17.45
C TYR A 96 6.16 9.54 18.05
N PRO A 97 4.95 9.88 18.54
CA PRO A 97 4.65 11.24 18.98
C PRO A 97 5.53 11.63 20.18
N PRO A 98 6.26 12.76 20.11
CA PRO A 98 7.11 13.23 21.22
C PRO A 98 6.25 13.62 22.43
N GLU A 99 6.78 13.53 23.65
CA GLU A 99 6.01 13.65 24.91
C GLU A 99 5.24 14.98 25.07
N ASP A 100 5.66 16.03 24.36
CA ASP A 100 5.07 17.37 24.43
C ASP A 100 3.84 17.56 23.53
N VAL A 101 3.50 16.58 22.67
CA VAL A 101 2.27 16.60 21.86
C VAL A 101 1.13 15.94 22.65
N ASP A 102 0.16 16.76 23.05
CA ASP A 102 -1.00 16.35 23.86
C ASP A 102 -2.28 16.34 23.01
N THR A 103 -2.44 15.29 22.20
CA THR A 103 -3.65 15.04 21.40
C THR A 103 -4.16 13.62 21.66
N GLU A 104 -5.47 13.41 21.56
CA GLU A 104 -6.11 12.10 21.76
C GLU A 104 -5.51 11.02 20.82
N PHE A 105 -5.15 11.42 19.60
CA PHE A 105 -4.47 10.55 18.65
C PHE A 105 -3.04 10.18 19.10
N ALA A 106 -2.26 11.15 19.60
CA ALA A 106 -0.92 10.90 20.11
C ALA A 106 -0.95 9.99 21.35
N GLU A 107 -1.90 10.20 22.25
CA GLU A 107 -2.14 9.34 23.42
C GLU A 107 -2.45 7.90 23.00
N GLY A 108 -3.38 7.71 22.05
CA GLY A 108 -3.72 6.39 21.54
C GLY A 108 -2.56 5.64 20.88
N ILE A 109 -1.64 6.34 20.19
CA ILE A 109 -0.43 5.73 19.63
C ILE A 109 0.55 5.30 20.72
N ARG A 110 0.73 6.10 21.78
CA ARG A 110 1.62 5.74 22.91
C ARG A 110 1.07 4.53 23.66
N GLU A 111 -0.23 4.53 23.97
CA GLU A 111 -0.88 3.41 24.65
C GLU A 111 -0.73 2.09 23.86
N PHE A 112 -0.92 2.15 22.54
CA PHE A 112 -0.74 0.98 21.68
C PHE A 112 0.70 0.46 21.67
N ALA A 113 1.72 1.33 21.76
CA ALA A 113 3.13 0.93 21.73
C ALA A 113 3.65 0.38 23.07
N GLU A 114 3.05 0.78 24.19
CA GLU A 114 3.39 0.31 25.53
C GLU A 114 2.69 -1.01 25.91
N THR A 115 1.79 -1.50 25.05
CA THR A 115 1.04 -2.77 25.23
C THR A 115 1.76 -3.96 24.58
#